data_AF-A0A2W8GL87-F1
#
_entry.id   AF-A0A2W8GL87-F1
#
_cell.length_a   1.000
_cell.length_b   1.000
_cell.length_c   1.000
_cell.angle_alpha   90.00
_cell.angle_beta   90.00
_cell.angle_gamma   90.00
#
_symmetry.space_group_name_H-M   'P 1'
#
loop_
_entity.id
_entity.type
_entity.pdbx_description
1 polymer ?
#
loop_
_entity_poly.entity_id
_entity_poly.type
_entity_poly.pdbx_seq_one_letter_code
_entity_poly.pdbx_strand_id
1 'polypeptide(L)'
;GINPVTGYGSGLMQVDSQHFNELARYGIKPEHLTTDPCMNIYTGAYYLAIAFKKWGVSWEAVGAYNAGFRKTERQNQRRLAYA
;
A
#
# COMPACT_ATOMS: atom_id res chain seq x y z
N GLY A 1 -3.30 2.06 -10.17
CA GLY A 1 -2.37 1.42 -11.16
C GLY A 1 -2.44 -0.10 -11.07
N ILE A 2 -2.04 -0.84 -12.10
CA ILE A 2 -2.13 -2.32 -12.11
C ILE A 2 -1.13 -2.92 -11.10
N ASN A 3 -1.58 -3.81 -10.21
CA ASN A 3 -0.70 -4.61 -9.35
C ASN A 3 -0.20 -5.84 -10.15
N PRO A 4 1.11 -6.13 -10.20
CA PRO A 4 1.68 -7.24 -10.99
C PRO A 4 1.42 -8.64 -10.40
N VAL A 5 0.55 -8.77 -9.39
CA VAL A 5 0.10 -10.02 -8.80
C VAL A 5 -1.42 -10.12 -8.87
N THR A 6 -2.13 -9.33 -8.07
CA THR A 6 -3.60 -9.29 -8.00
C THR A 6 -4.04 -7.91 -7.50
N GLY A 7 -5.18 -7.40 -7.97
CA GLY A 7 -5.70 -6.09 -7.54
C GLY A 7 -5.13 -4.89 -8.31
N TYR A 8 -5.40 -3.70 -7.81
CA TYR A 8 -4.93 -2.43 -8.35
C TYR A 8 -4.76 -1.39 -7.23
N GLY A 9 -3.88 -0.42 -7.43
CA GLY A 9 -3.73 0.74 -6.56
C GLY A 9 -4.81 1.79 -6.82
N SER A 10 -5.42 2.30 -5.75
CA SER A 10 -6.53 3.27 -5.77
C SER A 10 -6.08 4.67 -5.33
N GLY A 11 -6.44 5.68 -6.13
CA GLY A 11 -6.18 7.09 -5.85
C GLY A 11 -4.70 7.48 -5.81
N LEU A 12 -4.42 8.64 -5.19
CA LEU A 12 -3.12 9.32 -5.22
C LEU A 12 -1.97 8.47 -4.66
N MET A 13 -2.17 7.88 -3.48
CA MET A 13 -1.22 7.00 -2.79
C MET A 13 -1.25 5.57 -3.29
N GLN A 14 -2.09 5.27 -4.29
CA GLN A 14 -2.19 3.94 -4.93
C GLN A 14 -2.45 2.82 -3.90
N VAL A 15 -3.33 3.05 -2.93
CA VAL A 15 -3.70 2.07 -1.89
C VAL A 15 -4.21 0.79 -2.53
N ASP A 16 -3.65 -0.37 -2.18
CA ASP A 16 -4.01 -1.63 -2.82
C ASP A 16 -5.46 -2.03 -2.52
N SER A 17 -6.24 -2.28 -3.58
CA SER A 17 -7.60 -2.82 -3.54
C SER A 17 -7.80 -4.06 -2.67
N GLN A 18 -6.74 -4.85 -2.43
CA GLN A 18 -6.80 -6.00 -1.52
C GLN A 18 -7.15 -5.61 -0.08
N HIS A 19 -6.90 -4.36 0.31
CA HIS A 19 -7.21 -3.83 1.63
C HIS A 19 -8.68 -3.41 1.80
N PHE A 20 -9.49 -3.37 0.74
CA PHE A 20 -10.85 -2.81 0.81
C PHE A 20 -11.75 -3.53 1.81
N ASN A 21 -11.62 -4.86 1.95
CA ASN A 21 -12.39 -5.62 2.95
C ASN A 21 -12.01 -5.24 4.38
N GLU A 22 -10.73 -4.97 4.64
CA GLU A 22 -10.28 -4.47 5.96
C GLU A 22 -10.75 -3.03 6.18
N LEU A 23 -10.58 -2.17 5.18
CA LEU A 23 -10.93 -0.75 5.22
C LEU A 23 -12.43 -0.50 5.42
N ALA A 24 -13.28 -1.38 4.89
CA ALA A 24 -14.72 -1.34 5.12
C ALA A 24 -15.08 -1.43 6.61
N ARG A 25 -14.25 -2.08 7.45
CA ARG A 25 -14.44 -2.16 8.90
C ARG A 25 -14.23 -0.81 9.61
N TYR A 26 -13.51 0.10 8.97
CA TYR A 26 -13.31 1.48 9.43
C TYR A 26 -14.29 2.47 8.74
N GLY A 27 -15.25 1.97 7.95
CA GLY A 27 -16.17 2.80 7.17
C GLY A 27 -15.55 3.44 5.93
N ILE A 28 -14.33 3.03 5.53
CA ILE A 28 -13.66 3.54 4.35
C ILE A 28 -14.07 2.68 3.15
N LYS A 29 -14.79 3.30 2.21
CA LYS A 29 -15.22 2.66 0.96
C LYS A 29 -14.22 2.90 -0.17
N PRO A 30 -14.15 2.04 -1.19
CA PRO A 30 -13.26 2.22 -2.33
C PRO A 30 -13.37 3.59 -3.00
N GLU A 31 -14.58 4.16 -3.09
CA GLU A 31 -14.86 5.45 -3.73
C GLU A 31 -14.25 6.62 -2.95
N HIS A 32 -14.14 6.52 -1.62
CA HIS A 32 -13.48 7.56 -0.82
C HIS A 32 -12.01 7.68 -1.21
N LEU A 33 -11.35 6.56 -1.57
CA LEU A 33 -9.94 6.57 -1.95
C LEU A 33 -9.69 7.25 -3.30
N THR A 34 -10.70 7.38 -4.17
CA THR A 34 -10.57 8.05 -5.47
C THR A 34 -11.16 9.46 -5.51
N THR A 35 -12.09 9.77 -4.59
CA THR A 35 -12.80 11.06 -4.57
C THR A 35 -12.40 11.98 -3.41
N ASP A 36 -11.86 11.43 -2.32
CA ASP A 36 -11.37 12.21 -1.18
C ASP A 36 -9.83 12.06 -1.07
N PRO A 37 -9.05 13.08 -1.49
CA PRO A 37 -7.60 13.03 -1.46
C PRO A 37 -7.04 12.96 -0.04
N CYS A 38 -7.71 13.58 0.95
CA CYS A 38 -7.27 13.53 2.35
C CYS A 38 -7.43 12.11 2.89
N MET A 39 -8.59 11.49 2.68
CA MET A 39 -8.83 10.09 3.08
C MET A 39 -7.84 9.14 2.41
N ASN A 40 -7.53 9.35 1.13
CA ASN A 40 -6.53 8.56 0.42
C ASN A 40 -5.13 8.70 1.03
N ILE A 41 -4.70 9.94 1.32
CA ILE A 41 -3.40 10.22 1.95
C ILE A 41 -3.30 9.57 3.34
N TYR A 42 -4.31 9.75 4.19
CA TYR A 42 -4.33 9.14 5.52
C TYR A 42 -4.30 7.61 5.46
N THR A 43 -5.07 7.01 4.56
CA THR A 43 -5.08 5.55 4.37
C THR A 43 -3.74 5.03 3.88
N GLY A 44 -3.12 5.70 2.89
CA GLY A 44 -1.78 5.36 2.42
C GLY A 44 -0.73 5.48 3.51
N ALA A 45 -0.76 6.57 4.28
CA ALA A 45 0.14 6.80 5.41
C ALA A 45 -0.01 5.73 6.51
N TYR A 46 -1.22 5.27 6.79
CA TYR A 46 -1.48 4.18 7.73
C TYR A 46 -0.77 2.87 7.31
N TYR A 47 -0.90 2.46 6.05
CA TYR A 47 -0.22 1.24 5.57
C TYR A 47 1.30 1.42 5.46
N LEU A 48 1.77 2.63 5.14
CA LEU A 48 3.20 2.94 5.17
C LEU A 48 3.76 2.85 6.61
N ALA A 49 3.01 3.32 7.61
CA ALA A 49 3.39 3.19 9.01
C ALA A 49 3.46 1.71 9.46
N ILE A 50 2.57 0.84 8.96
CA ILE A 50 2.68 -0.61 9.18
C ILE A 50 3.97 -1.16 8.58
N ALA A 51 4.36 -0.71 7.38
CA ALA A 51 5.61 -1.11 6.74
C ALA A 51 6.82 -0.69 7.58
N PHE A 52 6.88 0.58 8.00
CA PHE A 52 7.94 1.07 8.87
C PHE A 52 8.00 0.37 10.21
N LYS A 53 6.85 0.07 10.84
CA LYS A 53 6.81 -0.69 12.09
C LYS A 53 7.43 -2.08 11.94
N LYS A 54 7.30 -2.70 10.77
CA LYS A 54 7.76 -4.08 10.53
C LYS A 54 9.21 -4.15 10.03
N TRP A 55 9.69 -3.16 9.29
CA TRP A 55 10.99 -3.19 8.59
C TRP A 55 11.96 -2.09 9.03
N GLY A 56 11.53 -1.18 9.91
CA GLY A 56 12.27 0.05 10.23
C GLY A 56 11.98 1.17 9.23
N VAL A 57 12.42 2.38 9.55
CA VAL A 57 12.33 3.53 8.64
C VAL A 57 13.43 3.39 7.59
N SER A 58 13.10 2.87 6.42
CA SER A 58 14.03 2.67 5.32
C SER A 58 13.32 2.69 3.96
N TRP A 59 14.11 2.81 2.88
CA TRP A 59 13.62 2.73 1.51
C TRP A 59 13.04 1.35 1.18
N GLU A 60 13.58 0.28 1.75
CA GLU A 60 13.00 -1.05 1.60
C GLU A 60 11.59 -1.12 2.19
N ALA A 61 11.32 -0.41 3.29
CA ALA A 61 9.99 -0.34 3.86
C ALA A 61 9.02 0.49 2.98
N VAL A 62 9.50 1.56 2.34
CA VAL A 62 8.74 2.29 1.30
C VAL A 62 8.41 1.37 0.12
N GLY A 63 9.40 0.61 -0.38
CA GLY A 63 9.17 -0.38 -1.43
C GLY A 63 8.20 -1.48 -0.99
N ALA A 64 8.24 -1.89 0.28
CA ALA A 64 7.38 -2.93 0.84
C ALA A 64 5.90 -2.52 0.90
N TYR A 65 5.59 -1.23 0.97
CA TYR A 65 4.22 -0.73 0.88
C TYR A 65 3.53 -1.18 -0.43
N ASN A 66 4.25 -1.13 -1.56
CA ASN A 66 3.70 -1.54 -2.87
C ASN A 66 4.01 -3.00 -3.23
N ALA A 67 5.19 -3.51 -2.87
CA ALA A 67 5.62 -4.85 -3.24
C ALA A 67 5.35 -5.92 -2.17
N GLY A 68 4.86 -5.54 -1.00
CA GLY A 68 4.54 -6.45 0.10
C GLY A 68 5.75 -7.01 0.86
N PHE A 69 5.44 -7.76 1.92
CA PHE A 69 6.41 -8.13 2.97
C PHE A 69 6.99 -9.54 2.86
N ARG A 70 6.75 -10.27 1.77
CA ARG A 70 7.31 -11.63 1.61
C ARG A 70 8.84 -11.54 1.53
N LYS A 71 9.53 -12.39 2.30
CA LYS A 71 10.99 -12.48 2.31
C LYS A 71 11.47 -13.46 1.23
N THR A 72 11.31 -13.08 -0.03
CA THR A 72 11.85 -13.81 -1.18
C THR A 72 12.67 -12.87 -2.05
N GLU A 73 13.63 -13.41 -2.80
CA GLU A 73 14.49 -12.60 -3.68
C GLU A 73 13.65 -11.83 -4.70
N ARG A 74 12.67 -12.49 -5.32
CA ARG A 74 11.73 -11.85 -6.25
C ARG A 74 10.99 -10.66 -5.63
N GLN A 75 10.54 -10.77 -4.37
CA GLN A 75 9.86 -9.67 -3.70
C GLN A 75 10.85 -8.55 -3.33
N ASN A 76 12.10 -8.90 -3.02
CA ASN A 76 13.15 -7.94 -2.73
C ASN A 76 13.47 -7.06 -3.93
N GLN A 77 13.68 -7.68 -5.08
CA GLN A 77 13.88 -6.98 -6.35
C GLN A 77 12.70 -6.05 -6.69
N ARG A 78 11.47 -6.47 -6.40
CA ARG A 78 10.30 -5.62 -6.57
C ARG A 78 10.32 -4.41 -5.64
N ARG A 79 10.66 -4.57 -4.35
CA ARG A 79 10.74 -3.44 -3.41
C ARG A 79 11.73 -2.38 -3.90
N LEU A 80 12.89 -2.80 -4.40
CA LEU A 80 13.90 -1.90 -4.95
C LEU A 80 13.43 -1.14 -6.20
N ALA A 81 12.42 -1.62 -6.92
CA ALA A 81 11.85 -0.92 -8.07
C ALA A 81 10.78 0.13 -7.70
N TYR A 82 10.28 0.10 -6.45
CA TYR A 82 9.28 1.03 -5.93
C TYR A 82 9.84 2.03 -4.91
N ALA A 83 11.11 1.84 -4.50
CA ALA A 83 11.85 2.70 -3.59
C ALA A 83 12.74 3.64 -4.41
#